data_AF-A0A330H3N0-F1
#
_entry.id   AF-A0A330H3N0-F1
#
_cell.length_a   1.000
_cell.length_b   1.000
_cell.length_c   1.000
_cell.angle_alpha   90.00
_cell.angle_beta   90.00
_cell.angle_gamma   90.00
#
_symmetry.space_group_name_H-M   'P 1'
#
loop_
_entity.id
_entity.type
_entity.pdbx_description
1 polymer ?
#
loop_
_entity_poly.entity_id
_entity_poly.type
_entity_poly.pdbx_seq_one_letter_code
_entity_poly.pdbx_strand_id
1 'polypeptide(L)'
;MGRLGNSLCAMALSLFAASSGNAATLVEPTLHLKPQSGEGGGRVALTLDACGGKTDTRILSALVDNRIPATIFVTGIWLKRNAAAVEIMRAHPDLFELENHGGRHIPAVDTPRKIYGISSAGSPDAVQAEVESGAAALASAGGPAPKWFRGATAEYSPSAIAMIRKLGFKIAGFSVNGDGGSLLGAKETARRIGAAKDGDVIIAHINQPTHAAGGGVVQGLLALKQKGMTFVRLDDADGIGNDGTTD
;
A
#
# COMPACT_ATOMS: atom_id res chain seq x y z
N MET A 1 -40.23 38.41 62.92
CA MET A 1 -40.41 36.94 62.84
C MET A 1 -40.92 36.61 61.45
N GLY A 2 -40.15 35.92 60.61
CA GLY A 2 -40.55 35.51 59.27
C GLY A 2 -39.35 35.01 58.48
N ARG A 3 -39.28 33.68 58.27
CA ARG A 3 -38.10 32.89 57.87
C ARG A 3 -37.66 33.16 56.42
N LEU A 4 -36.35 33.29 56.21
CA LEU A 4 -35.71 33.13 54.89
C LEU A 4 -35.86 31.67 54.43
N GLY A 5 -36.44 31.47 53.24
CA GLY A 5 -36.44 30.19 52.55
C GLY A 5 -35.16 30.04 51.73
N ASN A 6 -34.34 29.04 52.07
CA ASN A 6 -33.18 28.65 51.28
C ASN A 6 -33.63 27.96 49.99
N SER A 7 -33.34 28.56 48.83
CA SER A 7 -33.32 27.85 47.55
C SER A 7 -32.05 27.01 47.45
N LEU A 8 -32.19 25.68 47.56
CA LEU A 8 -31.13 24.75 47.13
C LEU A 8 -31.14 24.65 45.60
N CYS A 9 -30.13 25.24 44.97
CA CYS A 9 -29.83 25.01 43.56
C CYS A 9 -28.99 23.74 43.45
N ALA A 10 -29.58 22.63 42.99
CA ALA A 10 -28.87 21.38 42.77
C ALA A 10 -28.02 21.48 41.48
N MET A 11 -26.70 21.63 41.61
CA MET A 11 -25.78 21.44 40.49
C MET A 11 -25.68 19.96 40.16
N ALA A 12 -26.24 19.55 39.03
CA ALA A 12 -25.98 18.25 38.43
C ALA A 12 -24.56 18.25 37.83
N LEU A 13 -23.58 17.68 38.55
CA LEU A 13 -22.28 17.35 37.96
C LEU A 13 -22.49 16.21 36.95
N SER A 14 -22.46 16.56 35.66
CA SER A 14 -22.39 15.58 34.58
C SER A 14 -20.97 15.01 34.52
N LEU A 15 -20.80 13.80 35.04
CA LEU A 15 -19.58 13.00 34.87
C LEU A 15 -19.53 12.50 33.42
N PHE A 16 -18.83 13.23 32.55
CA PHE A 16 -18.38 12.68 31.28
C PHE A 16 -17.27 11.67 31.59
N ALA A 17 -17.63 10.39 31.67
CA ALA A 17 -16.65 9.31 31.59
C ALA A 17 -16.06 9.35 30.17
N ALA A 18 -14.89 9.96 30.03
CA ALA A 18 -14.08 9.79 28.84
C ALA A 18 -13.69 8.31 28.77
N SER A 19 -14.40 7.52 27.97
CA SER A 19 -13.94 6.20 27.59
C SER A 19 -12.65 6.40 26.81
N SER A 20 -11.51 6.18 27.46
CA SER A 20 -10.24 5.93 26.79
C SER A 20 -10.40 4.64 26.00
N GLY A 21 -11.00 4.76 24.80
CA GLY A 21 -11.09 3.69 23.84
C GLY A 21 -9.68 3.18 23.60
N ASN A 22 -9.46 1.91 23.92
CA ASN A 22 -8.19 1.25 23.65
C ASN A 22 -7.95 1.36 22.14
N ALA A 23 -7.02 2.22 21.71
CA ALA A 23 -6.74 2.40 20.30
C ALA A 23 -6.31 1.04 19.77
N ALA A 24 -7.13 0.47 18.87
CA ALA A 24 -6.86 -0.85 18.32
C ALA A 24 -5.43 -0.87 17.75
N THR A 25 -4.66 -1.89 18.11
CA THR A 25 -3.33 -2.12 17.54
C THR A 25 -3.46 -2.18 16.04
N LEU A 26 -2.63 -1.40 15.33
CA LEU A 26 -2.60 -1.47 13.88
C LEU A 26 -1.92 -2.75 13.44
N VAL A 27 -2.25 -3.17 12.23
CA VAL A 27 -1.69 -4.35 11.60
C VAL A 27 -1.04 -3.92 10.30
N GLU A 28 0.18 -4.42 10.07
CA GLU A 28 0.87 -4.41 8.78
C GLU A 28 0.71 -5.79 8.15
N PRO A 29 -0.15 -5.95 7.13
CA PRO A 29 -0.38 -7.24 6.49
C PRO A 29 0.89 -7.75 5.80
N THR A 30 1.24 -9.00 6.07
CA THR A 30 2.26 -9.72 5.30
C THR A 30 1.64 -10.25 4.00
N LEU A 31 2.44 -10.52 2.97
CA LEU A 31 2.01 -11.31 1.81
C LEU A 31 3.17 -12.16 1.27
N HIS A 32 2.90 -13.43 1.01
CA HIS A 32 3.80 -14.32 0.27
C HIS A 32 3.07 -14.94 -0.92
N LEU A 33 3.77 -15.15 -2.04
CA LEU A 33 3.30 -16.02 -3.10
C LEU A 33 3.42 -17.47 -2.64
N LYS A 34 2.53 -18.33 -3.15
CA LYS A 34 2.75 -19.78 -3.01
C LYS A 34 4.10 -20.13 -3.67
N PRO A 35 5.02 -20.79 -2.94
CA PRO A 35 6.28 -21.27 -3.51
C PRO A 35 6.02 -22.18 -4.69
N GLN A 36 6.85 -22.09 -5.71
CA GLN A 36 6.74 -22.99 -6.86
C GLN A 36 7.59 -24.23 -6.59
N SER A 37 6.98 -25.41 -6.57
CA SER A 37 7.72 -26.68 -6.49
C SER A 37 8.35 -26.97 -7.85
N GLY A 38 9.67 -26.82 -8.01
CA GLY A 38 10.35 -27.17 -9.26
C GLY A 38 11.78 -26.65 -9.38
N GLU A 39 12.52 -27.16 -10.37
CA GLU A 39 13.88 -26.71 -10.71
C GLU A 39 13.84 -25.31 -11.34
N GLY A 40 14.44 -24.32 -10.68
CA GLY A 40 14.51 -22.92 -11.10
C GLY A 40 14.97 -21.98 -9.97
N GLY A 41 15.25 -20.70 -10.28
CA GLY A 41 15.72 -19.71 -9.30
C GLY A 41 14.66 -19.16 -8.33
N GLY A 42 13.42 -19.66 -8.41
CA GLY A 42 12.25 -19.17 -7.67
C GLY A 42 11.48 -18.07 -8.41
N ARG A 43 10.38 -17.60 -7.80
CA ARG A 43 9.62 -16.43 -8.24
C ARG A 43 9.40 -15.41 -7.12
N VAL A 44 9.33 -14.14 -7.48
CA VAL A 44 8.98 -13.03 -6.59
C VAL A 44 7.94 -12.13 -7.25
N ALA A 45 7.12 -11.45 -6.43
CA ALA A 45 6.31 -10.33 -6.92
C ALA A 45 6.98 -9.01 -6.56
N LEU A 46 7.27 -8.20 -7.57
CA LEU A 46 7.64 -6.81 -7.37
C LEU A 46 6.37 -5.97 -7.29
N THR A 47 6.18 -5.29 -6.17
CA THR A 47 5.11 -4.30 -6.01
C THR A 47 5.70 -2.92 -5.79
N LEU A 48 5.17 -1.92 -6.49
CA LEU A 48 5.66 -0.55 -6.44
C LEU A 48 4.53 0.41 -6.06
N ASP A 49 4.69 1.11 -4.95
CA ASP A 49 3.75 2.12 -4.51
C ASP A 49 4.06 3.43 -5.23
N ALA A 50 3.01 4.00 -5.82
CA ALA A 50 3.03 5.24 -6.57
C ALA A 50 2.16 6.28 -5.84
N CYS A 51 2.73 6.85 -4.77
CA CYS A 51 2.04 7.72 -3.82
C CYS A 51 1.56 9.05 -4.44
N GLY A 52 2.25 10.17 -4.23
CA GLY A 52 1.85 11.48 -4.79
C GLY A 52 2.90 12.17 -5.65
N GLY A 53 4.11 11.59 -5.72
CA GLY A 53 5.25 12.17 -6.42
C GLY A 53 5.22 11.93 -7.94
N LYS A 54 6.30 12.35 -8.61
CA LYS A 54 6.52 12.06 -10.03
C LYS A 54 7.05 10.65 -10.21
N THR A 55 6.80 10.00 -11.34
CA THR A 55 7.42 8.72 -11.67
C THR A 55 8.94 8.83 -11.72
N ASP A 56 9.63 7.88 -11.07
CA ASP A 56 11.04 7.61 -11.27
C ASP A 56 11.23 6.84 -12.57
N THR A 57 11.61 7.58 -13.61
CA THR A 57 11.82 7.02 -14.95
C THR A 57 12.97 6.02 -14.99
N ARG A 58 13.92 6.07 -14.04
CA ARG A 58 15.01 5.08 -13.96
C ARG A 58 14.45 3.69 -13.67
N ILE A 59 13.48 3.61 -12.77
CA ILE A 59 12.79 2.36 -12.44
C ILE A 59 11.91 1.94 -13.62
N LEU A 60 11.03 2.83 -14.11
CA LEU A 60 10.09 2.48 -15.18
C LEU A 60 10.81 1.98 -16.44
N SER A 61 11.85 2.69 -16.90
CA SER A 61 12.65 2.25 -18.06
C SER A 61 13.34 0.92 -17.79
N ALA A 62 13.94 0.72 -16.61
CA ALA A 62 14.57 -0.55 -16.29
C ALA A 62 13.60 -1.74 -16.32
N LEU A 63 12.35 -1.56 -15.86
CA LEU A 63 11.32 -2.61 -15.91
C LEU A 63 10.96 -2.96 -17.36
N VAL A 64 10.77 -1.96 -18.22
CA VAL A 64 10.47 -2.16 -19.65
C VAL A 64 11.64 -2.81 -20.37
N ASP A 65 12.84 -2.22 -20.27
CA ASP A 65 14.05 -2.67 -20.98
C ASP A 65 14.45 -4.09 -20.59
N ASN A 66 14.17 -4.48 -19.34
CA ASN A 66 14.48 -5.81 -18.84
C ASN A 66 13.26 -6.75 -18.81
N ARG A 67 12.10 -6.32 -19.30
CA ARG A 67 10.86 -7.12 -19.29
C ARG A 67 10.57 -7.73 -17.92
N ILE A 68 10.62 -6.90 -16.87
CA ILE A 68 10.37 -7.30 -15.49
C ILE A 68 8.91 -6.96 -15.15
N PRO A 69 8.03 -7.97 -14.96
CA PRO A 69 6.67 -7.71 -14.52
C PRO A 69 6.60 -7.12 -13.12
N ALA A 70 5.62 -6.24 -12.88
CA ALA A 70 5.38 -5.60 -11.60
C ALA A 70 3.90 -5.21 -11.42
N THR A 71 3.44 -5.23 -10.17
CA THR A 71 2.15 -4.65 -9.77
C THR A 71 2.38 -3.26 -9.19
N ILE A 72 1.73 -2.25 -9.76
CA ILE A 72 1.88 -0.84 -9.37
C ILE A 72 0.65 -0.40 -8.59
N PHE A 73 0.81 -0.11 -7.30
CA PHE A 73 -0.25 0.46 -6.47
C PHE A 73 -0.28 1.97 -6.67
N VAL A 74 -1.25 2.46 -7.44
CA VAL A 74 -1.35 3.87 -7.82
C VAL A 74 -2.43 4.60 -7.04
N THR A 75 -2.13 5.84 -6.67
CA THR A 75 -3.15 6.72 -6.11
C THR A 75 -3.86 7.53 -7.19
N GLY A 76 -5.05 8.04 -6.88
CA GLY A 76 -5.75 8.99 -7.74
C GLY A 76 -4.95 10.28 -7.99
N ILE A 77 -4.18 10.76 -7.00
CA ILE A 77 -3.33 11.95 -7.16
C ILE A 77 -2.12 11.68 -8.07
N TRP A 78 -1.54 10.48 -8.05
CA TRP A 78 -0.43 10.13 -8.93
C TRP A 78 -0.88 9.98 -10.38
N LEU A 79 -2.03 9.32 -10.60
CA LEU A 79 -2.63 9.15 -11.93
C LEU A 79 -2.83 10.49 -12.65
N LYS A 80 -3.34 11.51 -11.94
CA LYS A 80 -3.54 12.86 -12.49
C LYS A 80 -2.24 13.56 -12.93
N ARG A 81 -1.11 13.20 -12.34
CA ARG A 81 0.18 13.90 -12.54
C ARG A 81 1.11 13.18 -13.50
N ASN A 82 0.92 11.89 -13.72
CA ASN A 82 1.89 11.02 -14.38
C ASN A 82 1.32 10.31 -15.62
N ALA A 83 0.48 11.00 -16.40
CA ALA A 83 -0.16 10.45 -17.59
C ALA A 83 0.83 9.76 -18.55
N ALA A 84 2.00 10.36 -18.81
CA ALA A 84 3.02 9.75 -19.67
C ALA A 84 3.53 8.39 -19.15
N ALA A 85 3.66 8.22 -17.83
CA ALA A 85 4.04 6.94 -17.25
C ALA A 85 2.90 5.91 -17.37
N VAL A 86 1.65 6.35 -17.20
CA VAL A 86 0.47 5.49 -17.40
C VAL A 86 0.39 4.99 -18.84
N GLU A 87 0.64 5.85 -19.83
CA GLU A 87 0.67 5.44 -21.25
C GLU A 87 1.74 4.38 -21.53
N ILE A 88 2.94 4.55 -20.95
CA ILE A 88 3.99 3.52 -21.05
C ILE A 88 3.51 2.20 -20.42
N MET A 89 2.94 2.25 -19.22
CA MET A 89 2.45 1.04 -18.55
C MET A 89 1.36 0.35 -19.37
N ARG A 90 0.45 1.11 -19.99
CA ARG A 90 -0.61 0.60 -20.88
C ARG A 90 -0.09 -0.03 -22.16
N ALA A 91 1.03 0.46 -22.69
CA ALA A 91 1.68 -0.12 -23.86
C ALA A 91 2.38 -1.46 -23.54
N HIS A 92 2.52 -1.82 -22.26
CA HIS A 92 3.15 -3.05 -21.79
C HIS A 92 2.25 -3.81 -20.79
N PRO A 93 1.04 -4.23 -21.21
CA PRO A 93 0.08 -4.91 -20.34
C PRO A 93 0.55 -6.29 -19.86
N ASP A 94 1.56 -6.88 -20.53
CA ASP A 94 2.24 -8.09 -20.10
C ASP A 94 3.19 -7.85 -18.92
N LEU A 95 3.64 -6.60 -18.72
CA LEU A 95 4.56 -6.23 -17.63
C LEU A 95 3.83 -5.58 -16.45
N PHE A 96 2.79 -4.79 -16.68
CA PHE A 96 2.22 -3.94 -15.63
C PHE A 96 0.77 -4.28 -15.30
N GLU A 97 0.54 -4.52 -14.01
CA GLU A 97 -0.77 -4.55 -13.37
C GLU A 97 -0.91 -3.25 -12.55
N LEU A 98 -2.00 -2.51 -12.70
CA LEU A 98 -2.26 -1.28 -11.93
C LEU A 98 -3.36 -1.56 -10.89
N GLU A 99 -3.04 -1.31 -9.62
CA GLU A 99 -3.90 -1.64 -8.47
C GLU A 99 -4.10 -0.44 -7.54
N ASN A 100 -5.06 -0.53 -6.63
CA ASN A 100 -5.58 0.61 -5.88
C ASN A 100 -4.72 0.97 -4.66
N HIS A 101 -4.17 2.19 -4.64
CA HIS A 101 -3.45 2.76 -3.49
C HIS A 101 -4.21 3.90 -2.78
N GLY A 102 -5.51 4.01 -3.06
CA GLY A 102 -6.39 5.06 -2.54
C GLY A 102 -6.42 6.33 -3.39
N GLY A 103 -7.43 7.17 -3.19
CA GLY A 103 -7.56 8.41 -3.95
C GLY A 103 -6.51 9.46 -3.60
N ARG A 104 -6.20 9.61 -2.30
CA ARG A 104 -5.45 10.75 -1.74
C ARG A 104 -4.21 10.36 -0.94
N HIS A 105 -3.87 9.07 -0.89
CA HIS A 105 -2.78 8.53 -0.10
C HIS A 105 -3.02 8.70 1.41
N ILE A 106 -4.21 8.30 1.87
CA ILE A 106 -4.64 8.37 3.26
C ILE A 106 -4.55 6.96 3.90
N PRO A 107 -3.94 6.81 5.10
CA PRO A 107 -3.86 5.54 5.79
C PRO A 107 -5.23 4.96 6.11
N ALA A 108 -5.41 3.66 5.84
CA ALA A 108 -6.64 2.91 6.06
C ALA A 108 -6.82 2.54 7.55
N VAL A 109 -6.86 3.58 8.40
CA VAL A 109 -7.05 3.49 9.84
C VAL A 109 -8.25 4.36 10.19
N ASP A 110 -9.27 3.74 10.76
CA ASP A 110 -10.58 4.33 11.04
C ASP A 110 -10.67 5.09 12.38
N THR A 111 -9.55 5.24 13.09
CA THR A 111 -9.42 6.08 14.28
C THR A 111 -8.46 7.25 14.03
N PRO A 112 -8.72 8.46 14.54
CA PRO A 112 -7.86 9.61 14.31
C PRO A 112 -6.48 9.42 14.94
N ARG A 113 -5.43 9.36 14.12
CA ARG A 113 -4.03 9.34 14.56
C ARG A 113 -3.08 9.67 13.41
N LYS A 114 -1.78 9.75 13.69
CA LYS A 114 -0.74 9.89 12.66
C LYS A 114 0.09 8.61 12.55
N ILE A 115 0.36 8.19 11.32
CA ILE A 115 1.27 7.10 10.99
C ILE A 115 2.34 7.68 10.05
N TYR A 116 3.60 7.61 10.47
CA TYR A 116 4.74 8.24 9.77
C TYR A 116 4.51 9.71 9.38
N GLY A 117 3.79 10.46 10.23
CA GLY A 117 3.44 11.87 10.01
C GLY A 117 2.21 12.12 9.14
N ILE A 118 1.62 11.08 8.54
CA ILE A 118 0.40 11.16 7.72
C ILE A 118 -0.82 10.95 8.61
N SER A 119 -1.82 11.83 8.48
CA SER A 119 -3.08 11.69 9.23
C SER A 119 -3.88 10.52 8.66
N SER A 120 -4.36 9.63 9.53
CA SER A 120 -5.26 8.54 9.15
C SER A 120 -6.58 9.04 8.57
N ALA A 121 -7.32 8.15 7.91
CA ALA A 121 -8.69 8.42 7.48
C ALA A 121 -9.57 8.86 8.67
N GLY A 122 -9.40 8.24 9.83
CA GLY A 122 -9.97 8.71 11.09
C GLY A 122 -11.44 8.37 11.30
N SER A 123 -12.09 7.71 10.34
CA SER A 123 -13.42 7.11 10.46
C SER A 123 -13.60 5.97 9.45
N PRO A 124 -14.57 5.06 9.66
CA PRO A 124 -14.92 4.05 8.66
C PRO A 124 -15.33 4.67 7.32
N ASP A 125 -16.18 5.70 7.32
CA ASP A 125 -16.62 6.38 6.09
C ASP A 125 -15.45 6.99 5.31
N ALA A 126 -14.46 7.54 6.01
CA ALA A 126 -13.27 8.12 5.38
C ALA A 126 -12.36 7.04 4.77
N VAL A 127 -12.26 5.87 5.39
CA VAL A 127 -11.54 4.72 4.81
C VAL A 127 -12.26 4.25 3.53
N GLN A 128 -13.60 4.12 3.57
CA GLN A 128 -14.39 3.72 2.41
C GLN A 128 -14.21 4.72 1.25
N ALA A 129 -14.34 6.02 1.54
CA ALA A 129 -14.17 7.07 0.55
C ALA A 129 -12.76 7.07 -0.07
N GLU A 130 -11.72 6.79 0.72
CA GLU A 130 -10.35 6.70 0.20
C GLU A 130 -10.20 5.53 -0.79
N VAL A 131 -10.76 4.35 -0.47
CA VAL A 131 -10.71 3.16 -1.31
C VAL A 131 -11.51 3.36 -2.60
N GLU A 132 -12.75 3.80 -2.49
CA GLU A 132 -13.66 4.00 -3.62
C GLU A 132 -13.16 5.09 -4.57
N SER A 133 -12.62 6.20 -4.04
CA SER A 133 -12.08 7.26 -4.89
C SER A 133 -10.80 6.83 -5.64
N GLY A 134 -10.00 5.95 -5.06
CA GLY A 134 -8.87 5.32 -5.77
C GLY A 134 -9.33 4.39 -6.89
N ALA A 135 -10.33 3.55 -6.63
CA ALA A 135 -10.91 2.66 -7.65
C ALA A 135 -11.56 3.46 -8.79
N ALA A 136 -12.29 4.53 -8.48
CA ALA A 136 -12.88 5.42 -9.47
C ALA A 136 -11.82 6.15 -10.32
N ALA A 137 -10.68 6.51 -9.74
CA ALA A 137 -9.57 7.12 -10.47
C ALA A 137 -8.92 6.13 -11.45
N LEU A 138 -8.73 4.87 -11.04
CA LEU A 138 -8.25 3.79 -11.91
C LEU A 138 -9.22 3.48 -13.06
N ALA A 139 -10.53 3.42 -12.77
CA ALA A 139 -11.57 3.25 -13.79
C ALA A 139 -11.53 4.40 -14.81
N SER A 140 -11.42 5.64 -14.33
CA SER A 140 -11.30 6.84 -15.19
C SER A 140 -10.04 6.84 -16.04
N ALA A 141 -8.97 6.17 -15.58
CA ALA A 141 -7.74 6.03 -16.36
C ALA A 141 -7.89 5.01 -17.50
N GLY A 142 -8.93 4.16 -17.51
CA GLY A 142 -9.24 3.21 -18.60
C GLY A 142 -8.63 1.81 -18.45
N GLY A 143 -8.33 1.38 -17.21
CA GLY A 143 -7.78 0.03 -16.93
C GLY A 143 -8.85 -0.99 -16.53
N PRO A 144 -8.50 -2.28 -16.38
CA PRO A 144 -9.33 -3.24 -15.68
C PRO A 144 -9.69 -2.75 -14.27
N ALA A 145 -10.79 -3.25 -13.73
CA ALA A 145 -11.16 -2.96 -12.35
C ALA A 145 -10.08 -3.52 -11.39
N PRO A 146 -9.57 -2.71 -10.44
CA PRO A 146 -8.57 -3.17 -9.47
C PRO A 146 -9.15 -4.26 -8.57
N LYS A 147 -8.34 -5.26 -8.25
CA LYS A 147 -8.69 -6.38 -7.36
C LYS A 147 -8.02 -6.25 -5.99
N TRP A 148 -6.92 -5.51 -5.93
CA TRP A 148 -6.08 -5.34 -4.74
C TRP A 148 -6.15 -3.91 -4.24
N PHE A 149 -6.12 -3.77 -2.93
CA PHE A 149 -5.93 -2.51 -2.25
C PHE A 149 -4.70 -2.58 -1.36
N ARG A 150 -3.83 -1.57 -1.45
CA ARG A 150 -2.80 -1.29 -0.45
C ARG A 150 -3.04 0.11 0.10
N GLY A 151 -3.35 0.23 1.39
CA GLY A 151 -3.48 1.51 2.06
C GLY A 151 -2.13 2.23 2.19
N ALA A 152 -2.16 3.56 2.21
CA ALA A 152 -0.98 4.35 2.53
C ALA A 152 -0.41 3.92 3.89
N THR A 153 0.92 3.97 4.03
CA THR A 153 1.69 3.52 5.21
C THR A 153 1.69 2.02 5.48
N ALA A 154 0.95 1.21 4.69
CA ALA A 154 0.78 -0.23 4.87
C ALA A 154 0.21 -0.67 6.24
N GLU A 155 -0.24 0.27 7.05
CA GLU A 155 -0.80 0.07 8.38
C GLU A 155 -2.31 0.24 8.36
N TYR A 156 -3.02 -0.67 9.01
CA TYR A 156 -4.49 -0.73 8.97
C TYR A 156 -5.08 -0.91 10.36
N SER A 157 -6.30 -0.38 10.56
CA SER A 157 -7.14 -0.95 11.61
C SER A 157 -7.74 -2.28 11.15
N PRO A 158 -7.91 -3.28 12.04
CA PRO A 158 -8.56 -4.54 11.67
C PRO A 158 -9.97 -4.35 11.06
N SER A 159 -10.72 -3.37 11.56
CA SER A 159 -12.03 -2.96 11.04
C SER A 159 -11.96 -2.41 9.61
N ALA A 160 -10.91 -1.66 9.26
CA ALA A 160 -10.69 -1.18 7.91
C ALA A 160 -10.43 -2.34 6.94
N ILE A 161 -9.60 -3.32 7.33
CA ILE A 161 -9.36 -4.54 6.54
C ILE A 161 -10.69 -5.25 6.24
N ALA A 162 -11.52 -5.48 7.26
CA ALA A 162 -12.81 -6.14 7.08
C ALA A 162 -13.76 -5.37 6.14
N MET A 163 -13.78 -4.04 6.23
CA MET A 163 -14.58 -3.21 5.34
C MET A 163 -14.06 -3.22 3.89
N ILE A 164 -12.75 -3.08 3.68
CA ILE A 164 -12.13 -3.12 2.35
C ILE A 164 -12.44 -4.46 1.65
N ARG A 165 -12.43 -5.57 2.41
CA ARG A 165 -12.85 -6.88 1.89
C ARG A 165 -14.31 -6.94 1.50
N LYS A 166 -15.22 -6.33 2.27
CA LYS A 166 -16.64 -6.21 1.92
C LYS A 166 -16.87 -5.40 0.65
N LEU A 167 -15.98 -4.48 0.33
CA LEU A 167 -15.98 -3.74 -0.95
C LEU A 167 -15.45 -4.57 -2.13
N GLY A 168 -14.98 -5.80 -1.90
CA GLY A 168 -14.52 -6.72 -2.93
C GLY A 168 -13.00 -6.70 -3.19
N PHE A 169 -12.23 -5.94 -2.40
CA PHE A 169 -10.78 -5.86 -2.55
C PHE A 169 -10.06 -6.91 -1.70
N LYS A 170 -8.98 -7.47 -2.25
CA LYS A 170 -7.95 -8.16 -1.47
C LYS A 170 -7.00 -7.13 -0.85
N ILE A 171 -6.47 -7.42 0.33
CA ILE A 171 -5.43 -6.60 0.95
C ILE A 171 -4.06 -7.05 0.47
N ALA A 172 -3.29 -6.13 -0.11
CA ALA A 172 -1.94 -6.39 -0.56
C ALA A 172 -0.91 -6.05 0.52
N GLY A 173 -0.48 -7.09 1.25
CA GLY A 173 0.68 -7.04 2.13
C GLY A 173 2.02 -7.10 1.39
N PHE A 174 3.09 -7.34 2.14
CA PHE A 174 4.43 -7.62 1.60
C PHE A 174 5.25 -8.49 2.58
N SER A 175 6.30 -9.16 2.10
CA SER A 175 7.26 -9.90 2.94
C SER A 175 8.62 -9.21 3.03
N VAL A 176 8.95 -8.36 2.05
CA VAL A 176 10.23 -7.63 1.97
C VAL A 176 9.99 -6.15 1.77
N ASN A 177 10.34 -5.33 2.76
CA ASN A 177 10.46 -3.88 2.59
C ASN A 177 11.79 -3.52 1.94
N GLY A 178 11.75 -3.30 0.62
CA GLY A 178 12.92 -3.13 -0.24
C GLY A 178 13.63 -1.80 -0.07
N ASP A 179 12.88 -0.70 0.04
CA ASP A 179 13.44 0.67 -0.03
C ASP A 179 13.15 1.55 1.20
N GLY A 180 12.47 1.01 2.21
CA GLY A 180 12.16 1.68 3.47
C GLY A 180 11.33 2.95 3.29
N GLY A 181 10.32 2.94 2.42
CA GLY A 181 9.54 4.15 2.14
C GLY A 181 10.30 5.12 1.24
N SER A 182 11.21 4.62 0.41
CA SER A 182 12.17 5.41 -0.39
C SER A 182 13.22 6.18 0.43
N LEU A 183 13.37 5.91 1.72
CA LEU A 183 14.30 6.63 2.60
C LEU A 183 15.68 5.97 2.68
N LEU A 184 15.82 4.73 2.23
CA LEU A 184 17.09 4.03 2.23
C LEU A 184 18.06 4.55 1.16
N GLY A 185 19.36 4.39 1.42
CA GLY A 185 20.38 4.61 0.40
C GLY A 185 20.35 3.52 -0.68
N ALA A 186 20.91 3.81 -1.87
CA ALA A 186 20.93 2.90 -3.01
C ALA A 186 21.51 1.51 -2.68
N LYS A 187 22.66 1.47 -1.98
CA LYS A 187 23.35 0.22 -1.62
C LYS A 187 22.50 -0.68 -0.73
N GLU A 188 21.87 -0.11 0.29
CA GLU A 188 21.03 -0.88 1.21
C GLU A 188 19.74 -1.36 0.54
N THR A 189 19.13 -0.50 -0.30
CA THR A 189 17.96 -0.86 -1.10
C THR A 189 18.26 -2.04 -2.03
N ALA A 190 19.37 -1.97 -2.77
CA ALA A 190 19.82 -3.05 -3.65
C ALA A 190 20.09 -4.35 -2.88
N ARG A 191 20.71 -4.25 -1.70
CA ARG A 191 21.00 -5.41 -0.84
C ARG A 191 19.72 -6.09 -0.37
N ARG A 192 18.72 -5.32 0.08
CA ARG A 192 17.44 -5.87 0.58
C ARG A 192 16.66 -6.57 -0.54
N ILE A 193 16.48 -5.88 -1.66
CA ILE A 193 15.77 -6.45 -2.82
C ILE A 193 16.53 -7.66 -3.37
N GLY A 194 17.86 -7.56 -3.54
CA GLY A 194 18.69 -8.66 -4.04
C GLY A 194 18.76 -9.88 -3.12
N ALA A 195 18.25 -9.80 -1.90
CA ALA A 195 18.18 -10.90 -0.92
C ALA A 195 16.80 -11.58 -0.85
N ALA A 196 15.83 -11.13 -1.64
CA ALA A 196 14.52 -11.76 -1.73
C ALA A 196 14.64 -13.23 -2.17
N LYS A 197 13.74 -14.05 -1.65
CA LYS A 197 13.66 -15.49 -1.81
C LYS A 197 12.42 -15.88 -2.61
N ASP A 198 12.36 -17.14 -3.02
CA ASP A 198 11.15 -17.68 -3.66
C ASP A 198 9.93 -17.44 -2.77
N GLY A 199 8.87 -16.92 -3.38
CA GLY A 199 7.63 -16.56 -2.70
C GLY A 199 7.57 -15.13 -2.16
N ASP A 200 8.66 -14.36 -2.17
CA ASP A 200 8.62 -13.02 -1.57
C ASP A 200 7.78 -12.04 -2.39
N VAL A 201 7.04 -11.19 -1.66
CA VAL A 201 6.40 -9.98 -2.20
C VAL A 201 7.18 -8.77 -1.72
N ILE A 202 7.82 -8.09 -2.66
CA ILE A 202 8.68 -6.94 -2.41
C ILE A 202 7.84 -5.68 -2.51
N ILE A 203 7.89 -4.82 -1.48
CA ILE A 203 7.40 -3.44 -1.54
C ILE A 203 8.56 -2.47 -1.77
N ALA A 204 8.40 -1.57 -2.72
CA ALA A 204 9.26 -0.40 -2.94
C ALA A 204 8.43 0.73 -3.60
N HIS A 205 9.06 1.86 -3.93
CA HIS A 205 8.37 3.04 -4.45
C HIS A 205 8.89 3.46 -5.82
N ILE A 206 7.96 3.83 -6.71
CA ILE A 206 8.29 4.34 -8.06
C ILE A 206 8.06 5.86 -8.18
N ASN A 207 7.70 6.56 -7.10
CA ASN A 207 7.26 7.96 -7.16
C ASN A 207 8.26 8.98 -6.59
N GLN A 208 9.55 8.63 -6.46
CA GLN A 208 10.57 9.48 -5.84
C GLN A 208 11.84 9.60 -6.72
N PRO A 209 11.78 10.29 -7.87
CA PRO A 209 12.86 10.32 -8.87
C PRO A 209 14.18 10.91 -8.36
N THR A 210 14.14 11.69 -7.29
CA THR A 210 15.32 12.33 -6.70
C THR A 210 15.95 11.50 -5.58
N HIS A 211 15.26 10.47 -5.08
CA HIS A 211 15.76 9.67 -3.97
C HIS A 211 16.82 8.66 -4.46
N ALA A 212 17.83 8.43 -3.62
CA ALA A 212 18.89 7.46 -3.91
C ALA A 212 18.36 6.03 -4.00
N ALA A 213 17.31 5.71 -3.23
CA ALA A 213 16.62 4.43 -3.23
C ALA A 213 16.29 3.93 -4.64
N GLY A 214 15.82 4.79 -5.55
CA GLY A 214 15.41 4.37 -6.89
C GLY A 214 16.52 3.71 -7.72
N GLY A 215 17.77 4.19 -7.59
CA GLY A 215 18.92 3.52 -8.20
C GLY A 215 19.20 2.15 -7.58
N GLY A 216 18.98 2.02 -6.27
CA GLY A 216 19.08 0.76 -5.55
C GLY A 216 18.00 -0.24 -5.91
N VAL A 217 16.77 0.22 -6.18
CA VAL A 217 15.69 -0.62 -6.71
C VAL A 217 16.14 -1.28 -8.00
N VAL A 218 16.58 -0.49 -8.98
CA VAL A 218 17.06 -1.02 -10.27
C VAL A 218 18.18 -2.05 -10.08
N GLN A 219 19.20 -1.73 -9.27
CA GLN A 219 20.33 -2.64 -9.01
C GLN A 219 19.87 -3.97 -8.37
N GLY A 220 18.98 -3.92 -7.38
CA GLY A 220 18.46 -5.10 -6.71
C GLY A 220 17.65 -6.00 -7.64
N LEU A 221 16.81 -5.40 -8.49
CA LEU A 221 16.00 -6.14 -9.47
C LEU A 221 16.85 -6.85 -10.50
N LEU A 222 17.87 -6.18 -11.04
CA LEU A 222 18.79 -6.79 -11.99
C LEU A 222 19.62 -7.92 -11.34
N ALA A 223 20.00 -7.77 -10.06
CA ALA A 223 20.68 -8.83 -9.33
C ALA A 223 19.80 -10.07 -9.13
N LEU A 224 18.51 -9.90 -8.79
CA LEU A 224 17.56 -11.03 -8.71
C LEU A 224 17.39 -11.71 -10.06
N LYS A 225 17.21 -10.93 -11.14
CA LYS A 225 17.10 -11.46 -12.51
C LYS A 225 18.35 -12.25 -12.90
N GLN A 226 19.54 -11.75 -12.59
CA GLN A 226 20.81 -12.44 -12.85
C GLN A 226 20.92 -13.77 -12.09
N LYS A 227 20.31 -13.88 -10.90
CA LYS A 227 20.23 -15.13 -10.12
C LYS A 227 19.20 -16.13 -10.69
N GLY A 228 18.49 -15.79 -11.75
CA GLY A 228 17.45 -16.62 -12.34
C GLY A 228 16.10 -16.54 -11.63
N MET A 229 15.87 -15.51 -10.80
CA MET A 229 14.57 -15.26 -10.19
C MET A 229 13.57 -14.80 -11.26
N THR A 230 12.39 -15.39 -11.26
CA THR A 230 11.29 -14.96 -12.15
C THR A 230 10.44 -13.90 -11.45
N PHE A 231 10.11 -12.84 -12.15
CA PHE A 231 9.20 -11.80 -11.65
C PHE A 231 7.79 -12.06 -12.15
N VAL A 232 6.82 -11.97 -11.25
CA VAL A 232 5.39 -12.14 -11.56
C VAL A 232 4.59 -10.96 -11.02
N ARG A 233 3.43 -10.71 -11.64
CA ARG A 233 2.42 -9.79 -11.10
C ARG A 233 1.58 -10.52 -10.03
N LEU A 234 0.84 -9.77 -9.22
CA LEU A 234 -0.02 -10.37 -8.20
C LEU A 234 -1.21 -11.12 -8.81
N ASP A 235 -1.70 -10.71 -9.99
CA ASP A 235 -2.74 -11.44 -10.72
C ASP A 235 -2.28 -12.74 -11.39
N ASP A 236 -0.99 -12.86 -11.72
CA ASP A 236 -0.38 -14.09 -12.27
C ASP A 236 -0.09 -15.15 -11.18
N ALA A 237 -0.18 -14.78 -9.91
CA ALA A 237 0.05 -15.68 -8.80
C ALA A 237 -1.28 -16.18 -8.22
N ASP A 238 -1.41 -17.50 -8.08
CA ASP A 238 -2.47 -18.16 -7.27
C ASP A 238 -2.25 -17.92 -5.77
N GLY A 239 -2.16 -16.64 -5.37
CA GLY A 239 -2.21 -16.17 -4.00
C GLY A 239 -3.60 -15.63 -3.69
N ILE A 240 -4.29 -16.26 -2.74
CA ILE A 240 -5.27 -15.54 -1.94
C ILE A 240 -4.40 -14.81 -0.93
N GLY A 241 -4.42 -13.47 -0.90
CA GLY A 241 -3.72 -12.73 0.15
C GLY A 241 -4.40 -13.01 1.48
N ASN A 242 -4.02 -14.11 2.12
CA ASN A 242 -4.55 -14.57 3.38
C ASN A 242 -3.40 -14.92 4.34
N ASP A 243 -2.50 -13.96 4.54
CA ASP A 243 -1.49 -14.00 5.62
C ASP A 243 -2.15 -13.74 6.98
N GLY A 244 -3.18 -14.53 7.33
CA GLY A 244 -3.81 -14.51 8.66
C GLY A 244 -4.55 -13.22 9.04
N THR A 245 -4.69 -12.24 8.13
CA THR A 245 -5.62 -11.13 8.34
C THR A 245 -7.02 -11.68 8.09
N THR A 246 -7.82 -11.77 9.15
CA THR A 246 -9.05 -12.56 9.30
C THR A 246 -10.09 -12.45 8.18
N ASP A 247 -10.65 -13.59 7.79
CA ASP A 247 -12.03 -13.66 7.27
C ASP A 247 -13.01 -12.82 8.14
#